data_AF-A0A380FBV4-F1
#
_entry.id   AF-A0A380FBV4-F1
#
_cell.length_a   1.000
_cell.length_b   1.000
_cell.length_c   1.000
_cell.angle_alpha   90.00
_cell.angle_beta   90.00
_cell.angle_gamma   90.00
#
_symmetry.space_group_name_H-M   'P 1'
#
loop_
_entity.id
_entity.type
_entity.pdbx_description
1 polymer ?
#
loop_
_entity_poly.entity_id
_entity_poly.type
_entity_poly.pdbx_seq_one_letter_code
_entity_poly.pdbx_strand_id
1 'polypeptide(L)'
;MVKPFEKTSYTKSTIQIINTLLPLLALLIASGLLYQLHWSLAILCSAVAAIFLIRTFIIFHDACHGSYLKKQKHNDLLGNVTGFLTFFPYRKWRREHLIHHAGSGNLEKRGIGDIWVMTVTEYKCASTTKRCLYKIYRNPFVMFVLGPFFLVLISNRFNAKDAKIRRKKKYLVEQYCPYHIIWQSYLLIRCRTIFRNFRTNGLYCWYDRHLVILYTTYL
;
A
#
# COMPACT_ATOMS: atom_id res chain seq x y z
N MET A 1 -24.90 -13.84 17.33
CA MET A 1 -25.17 -14.97 16.40
C MET A 1 -23.96 -15.41 15.55
N VAL A 2 -22.72 -14.98 15.82
CA VAL A 2 -21.56 -15.33 14.94
C VAL A 2 -20.58 -16.34 15.55
N LYS A 3 -20.70 -16.68 16.86
CA LYS A 3 -19.79 -17.59 17.60
C LYS A 3 -19.46 -18.93 16.89
N PRO A 4 -20.38 -19.60 16.17
CA PRO A 4 -20.06 -20.84 15.48
C PRO A 4 -19.06 -20.69 14.32
N PHE A 5 -19.00 -19.49 13.71
CA PHE A 5 -18.15 -19.17 12.56
C PHE A 5 -16.83 -18.47 12.95
N GLU A 6 -16.59 -18.27 14.25
CA GLU A 6 -15.41 -17.58 14.78
C GLU A 6 -14.16 -18.49 14.89
N LYS A 7 -14.33 -19.81 14.70
CA LYS A 7 -13.23 -20.77 14.90
C LYS A 7 -12.20 -20.69 13.78
N THR A 8 -10.98 -20.28 14.14
CA THR A 8 -9.83 -20.30 13.25
C THR A 8 -9.44 -21.73 12.84
N SER A 9 -9.11 -21.92 11.56
CA SER A 9 -8.64 -23.20 11.02
C SER A 9 -7.22 -23.05 10.49
N TYR A 10 -6.26 -23.67 11.18
CA TYR A 10 -4.85 -23.60 10.80
C TYR A 10 -4.59 -24.07 9.36
N THR A 11 -5.21 -25.17 8.95
CA THR A 11 -5.04 -25.72 7.59
C THR A 11 -5.50 -24.72 6.53
N LYS A 12 -6.69 -24.14 6.71
CA LYS A 12 -7.23 -23.15 5.76
C LYS A 12 -6.39 -21.88 5.74
N SER A 13 -6.02 -21.33 6.90
CA SER A 13 -5.19 -20.13 6.99
C SER A 13 -3.83 -20.33 6.33
N THR A 14 -3.17 -21.47 6.55
CA THR A 14 -1.87 -21.79 5.94
C THR A 14 -1.97 -21.94 4.42
N ILE A 15 -2.97 -22.67 3.91
CA ILE A 15 -3.19 -22.82 2.47
C ILE A 15 -3.42 -21.44 1.83
N GLN A 16 -4.22 -20.58 2.45
CA GLN A 16 -4.49 -19.23 1.96
C GLN A 16 -3.25 -18.33 1.96
N ILE A 17 -2.38 -18.44 2.97
CA ILE A 17 -1.09 -17.72 2.98
C ILE A 17 -0.22 -18.19 1.81
N ILE A 18 -0.06 -19.51 1.65
CA ILE A 18 0.80 -20.10 0.61
C ILE A 18 0.28 -19.74 -0.79
N ASN A 19 -1.00 -19.96 -1.06
CA ASN A 19 -1.61 -19.72 -2.37
C ASN A 19 -1.84 -18.23 -2.68
N THR A 20 -1.49 -17.33 -1.75
CA THR A 20 -1.53 -15.88 -1.98
C THR A 20 -0.13 -15.31 -2.11
N LEU A 21 0.76 -15.60 -1.15
CA LEU A 21 2.10 -15.01 -1.11
C LEU A 21 3.06 -15.62 -2.13
N LEU A 22 3.02 -16.94 -2.37
CA LEU A 22 3.92 -17.54 -3.35
C LEU A 22 3.62 -17.06 -4.78
N PRO A 23 2.35 -17.06 -5.26
CA PRO A 23 2.04 -16.50 -6.57
C PRO A 23 2.36 -15.01 -6.67
N LEU A 24 2.11 -14.23 -5.61
CA LEU A 24 2.48 -12.81 -5.59
C LEU A 24 3.98 -12.62 -5.84
N LEU A 25 4.83 -13.30 -5.07
CA LEU A 25 6.28 -13.18 -5.21
C LEU A 25 6.76 -13.68 -6.58
N ALA A 26 6.22 -14.80 -7.06
CA ALA A 26 6.54 -15.32 -8.39
C ALA A 26 6.16 -14.33 -9.50
N LEU A 27 4.98 -13.72 -9.44
CA LEU A 27 4.52 -12.73 -10.43
C LEU A 27 5.30 -11.42 -10.36
N LEU A 28 5.71 -10.99 -9.17
CA LEU A 28 6.58 -9.81 -9.01
C LEU A 28 7.96 -10.04 -9.64
N ILE A 29 8.56 -11.20 -9.38
CA ILE A 29 9.85 -11.59 -10.00
C ILE A 29 9.69 -11.71 -11.52
N ALA A 30 8.65 -12.41 -11.99
CA ALA A 30 8.36 -12.58 -13.40
C ALA A 30 8.14 -11.24 -14.10
N SER A 31 7.40 -10.31 -13.49
CA SER A 31 7.21 -8.96 -14.02
C SER A 31 8.54 -8.22 -14.19
N GLY A 32 9.43 -8.28 -13.20
CA GLY A 32 10.76 -7.67 -13.28
C GLY A 32 11.65 -8.26 -14.39
N LEU A 33 11.53 -9.58 -14.65
CA LEU A 33 12.23 -10.25 -15.75
C LEU A 33 11.60 -9.88 -17.10
N LEU A 34 10.27 -9.90 -17.21
CA LEU A 34 9.52 -9.55 -18.42
C LEU A 34 9.75 -8.09 -18.83
N TYR A 35 9.97 -7.18 -17.88
CA TYR A 35 10.28 -5.79 -18.18
C TYR A 35 11.57 -5.64 -19.00
N GLN A 36 12.53 -6.56 -18.83
CA GLN A 36 13.75 -6.58 -19.64
C GLN A 36 13.51 -7.09 -21.07
N LEU A 37 12.42 -7.82 -21.31
CA LEU A 37 12.03 -8.32 -22.62
C LEU A 37 11.09 -7.34 -23.33
N HIS A 38 9.94 -7.04 -22.71
CA HIS A 38 8.94 -6.14 -23.25
C HIS A 38 8.08 -5.52 -22.13
N TRP A 39 7.98 -4.19 -22.12
CA TRP A 39 7.31 -3.44 -21.05
C TRP A 39 5.82 -3.78 -20.90
N SER A 40 5.10 -4.05 -22.00
CA SER A 40 3.66 -4.35 -21.92
C SER A 40 3.35 -5.70 -21.27
N LEU A 41 4.22 -6.70 -21.46
CA LEU A 41 4.10 -8.01 -20.79
C LEU A 41 4.32 -7.87 -19.29
N ALA A 42 5.26 -7.01 -18.88
CA ALA A 42 5.47 -6.68 -17.47
C ALA A 42 4.25 -5.99 -16.86
N ILE A 43 3.58 -5.11 -17.60
CA ILE A 43 2.33 -4.47 -17.13
C ILE A 43 1.22 -5.51 -16.95
N LEU A 44 1.00 -6.40 -17.92
CA LEU A 44 -0.01 -7.46 -17.81
C LEU A 44 0.29 -8.38 -16.63
N CYS A 45 1.54 -8.81 -16.46
CA CYS A 45 1.96 -9.62 -15.31
C CYS A 45 1.74 -8.88 -13.98
N SER A 46 2.05 -7.58 -13.93
CA SER A 46 1.83 -6.73 -12.76
C SER A 46 0.34 -6.57 -12.43
N ALA A 47 -0.53 -6.49 -13.44
CA ALA A 47 -1.97 -6.43 -13.23
C ALA A 47 -2.49 -7.71 -12.56
N VAL A 48 -2.00 -8.88 -12.97
CA VAL A 48 -2.33 -10.14 -12.28
C VAL A 48 -1.75 -10.17 -10.86
N ALA A 49 -0.52 -9.70 -10.67
CA ALA A 49 0.10 -9.59 -9.34
C ALA A 49 -0.73 -8.70 -8.39
N ALA A 50 -1.34 -7.62 -8.89
CA ALA A 50 -2.19 -6.72 -8.11
C ALA A 50 -3.41 -7.44 -7.49
N ILE A 51 -3.96 -8.45 -8.15
CA ILE A 51 -5.06 -9.27 -7.61
C ILE A 51 -4.60 -10.03 -6.35
N PHE A 52 -3.40 -10.61 -6.39
CA PHE A 52 -2.81 -11.28 -5.22
C PHE A 52 -2.38 -10.30 -4.13
N LEU A 53 -1.98 -9.08 -4.51
CA LEU A 53 -1.68 -8.01 -3.57
C LEU A 53 -2.93 -7.58 -2.79
N ILE A 54 -4.09 -7.47 -3.46
CA ILE A 54 -5.38 -7.23 -2.79
C ILE A 54 -5.70 -8.35 -1.80
N ARG A 55 -5.51 -9.62 -2.19
CA ARG A 55 -5.70 -10.76 -1.26
C ARG A 55 -4.74 -10.71 -0.07
N THR A 56 -3.51 -10.27 -0.29
CA THR A 56 -2.53 -10.06 0.78
C THR A 56 -2.99 -8.97 1.75
N PHE A 57 -3.63 -7.91 1.23
CA PHE A 57 -4.23 -6.86 2.08
C PHE A 57 -5.44 -7.37 2.88
N ILE A 58 -6.24 -8.29 2.33
CA ILE A 58 -7.33 -8.94 3.09
C ILE A 58 -6.76 -9.76 4.26
N ILE A 59 -5.72 -10.56 4.02
CA ILE A 59 -5.03 -11.32 5.08
C ILE A 59 -4.43 -10.38 6.13
N PHE A 60 -3.79 -9.29 5.68
CA PHE A 60 -3.27 -8.23 6.55
C PHE A 60 -4.34 -7.61 7.43
N HIS A 61 -5.47 -7.23 6.85
CA HIS A 61 -6.63 -6.67 7.54
C HIS A 61 -7.13 -7.60 8.65
N ASP A 62 -7.31 -8.88 8.35
CA ASP A 62 -7.78 -9.87 9.32
C ASP A 62 -6.74 -10.14 10.42
N ALA A 63 -5.46 -10.09 10.08
CA ALA A 63 -4.39 -10.13 11.07
C ALA A 63 -4.43 -8.92 12.02
N CYS A 64 -4.82 -7.73 11.55
CA CYS A 64 -5.02 -6.55 12.41
C CYS A 64 -6.12 -6.79 13.45
N HIS A 65 -7.20 -7.49 13.08
CA HIS A 65 -8.24 -7.91 14.01
C HIS A 65 -7.81 -9.03 14.97
N GLY A 66 -6.72 -9.73 14.65
CA GLY A 66 -6.26 -10.88 15.42
C GLY A 66 -7.06 -12.16 15.15
N SER A 67 -7.90 -12.17 14.12
CA SER A 67 -8.82 -13.26 13.79
C SER A 67 -8.25 -14.25 12.77
N TYR A 68 -7.17 -13.92 12.06
CA TYR A 68 -6.68 -14.78 10.97
C TYR A 68 -5.95 -16.05 11.46
N LEU A 69 -5.12 -15.92 12.50
CA LEU A 69 -4.42 -17.00 13.19
C LEU A 69 -4.86 -17.09 14.65
N LYS A 70 -4.75 -18.28 15.26
CA LYS A 70 -5.17 -18.52 16.65
C LYS A 70 -4.43 -17.68 17.71
N LYS A 71 -3.15 -17.35 17.50
CA LYS A 71 -2.33 -16.60 18.47
C LYS A 71 -2.06 -15.19 17.95
N GLN A 72 -2.32 -14.18 18.78
CA GLN A 72 -2.07 -12.78 18.43
C GLN A 72 -0.62 -12.51 18.01
N LYS A 73 0.37 -13.16 18.64
CA LYS A 73 1.79 -13.02 18.25
C LYS A 73 2.04 -13.43 16.80
N HIS A 74 1.34 -14.44 16.29
CA HIS A 74 1.48 -14.87 14.90
C HIS A 74 0.76 -13.92 13.94
N ASN A 75 -0.41 -13.41 14.32
CA ASN A 75 -1.08 -12.34 13.57
C ASN A 75 -0.20 -11.09 13.49
N ASP A 76 0.48 -10.73 14.57
CA ASP A 76 1.40 -9.60 14.58
C ASP A 76 2.56 -9.84 13.61
N LEU A 77 3.17 -11.03 13.60
CA LEU A 77 4.23 -11.35 12.64
C LEU A 77 3.72 -11.32 11.20
N LEU A 78 2.61 -12.03 10.92
CA LEU A 78 2.00 -12.09 9.60
C LEU A 78 1.65 -10.70 9.09
N GLY A 79 1.00 -9.90 9.93
CA GLY A 79 0.62 -8.53 9.62
C GLY A 79 1.80 -7.60 9.37
N ASN A 80 2.94 -7.78 10.06
CA ASN A 80 4.15 -7.04 9.72
C ASN A 80 4.70 -7.42 8.34
N VAL A 81 4.73 -8.71 8.00
CA VAL A 81 5.20 -9.20 6.69
C VAL A 81 4.28 -8.75 5.56
N THR A 82 2.96 -8.94 5.70
CA THR A 82 1.99 -8.54 4.68
C THR A 82 1.82 -7.02 4.60
N GLY A 83 1.98 -6.31 5.72
CA GLY A 83 2.02 -4.86 5.78
C GLY A 83 3.21 -4.27 5.03
N PHE A 84 4.38 -4.91 5.14
CA PHE A 84 5.55 -4.57 4.33
C PHE A 84 5.25 -4.71 2.83
N LEU A 85 4.68 -5.85 2.41
CA LEU A 85 4.36 -6.12 1.00
C LEU A 85 3.31 -5.17 0.42
N THR A 86 2.36 -4.72 1.26
CA THR A 86 1.25 -3.85 0.86
C THR A 86 1.52 -2.35 1.11
N PHE A 87 2.69 -2.00 1.65
CA PHE A 87 3.07 -0.63 2.03
C PHE A 87 2.23 0.00 3.16
N PHE A 88 1.63 -0.84 4.01
CA PHE A 88 0.89 -0.41 5.20
C PHE A 88 1.64 -0.80 6.48
N PRO A 89 2.11 0.18 7.28
CA PRO A 89 2.81 -0.10 8.52
C PRO A 89 1.85 -0.70 9.55
N TYR A 90 2.01 -2.00 9.81
CA TYR A 90 1.06 -2.84 10.54
C TYR A 90 0.60 -2.23 11.87
N ARG A 91 1.52 -1.76 12.72
CA ARG A 91 1.11 -1.28 14.06
C ARG A 91 0.31 0.01 14.01
N LYS A 92 0.69 0.94 13.13
CA LYS A 92 -0.03 2.20 12.95
C LYS A 92 -1.41 1.88 12.39
N TRP A 93 -1.43 1.15 11.29
CA TRP A 93 -2.66 0.83 10.58
C TRP A 93 -3.63 0.01 11.44
N ARG A 94 -3.15 -1.02 12.14
CA ARG A 94 -3.97 -1.79 13.10
C ARG A 94 -4.64 -0.91 14.15
N ARG A 95 -3.92 0.08 14.70
CA ARG A 95 -4.51 0.99 15.70
C ARG A 95 -5.62 1.84 15.08
N GLU A 96 -5.33 2.46 13.95
CA GLU A 96 -6.26 3.35 13.25
C GLU A 96 -7.49 2.58 12.78
N HIS A 97 -7.28 1.36 12.27
CA HIS A 97 -8.33 0.46 11.82
C HIS A 97 -9.25 -0.03 12.94
N LEU A 98 -8.69 -0.39 14.10
CA LEU A 98 -9.51 -0.78 15.25
C LEU A 98 -10.33 0.41 15.80
N ILE A 99 -9.76 1.63 15.77
CA ILE A 99 -10.50 2.85 16.13
C ILE A 99 -11.62 3.10 15.12
N HIS A 100 -11.31 3.00 13.83
CA HIS A 100 -12.30 3.11 12.76
C HIS A 100 -13.44 2.11 12.96
N HIS A 101 -13.17 0.82 13.17
CA HIS A 101 -14.22 -0.17 13.41
C HIS A 101 -15.03 0.09 14.69
N ALA A 102 -14.42 0.63 15.73
CA ALA A 102 -15.12 1.00 16.96
C ALA A 102 -16.02 2.24 16.79
N GLY A 103 -15.67 3.16 15.88
CA GLY A 103 -16.40 4.40 15.60
C GLY A 103 -17.27 4.38 14.32
N SER A 104 -17.11 3.35 13.47
CA SER A 104 -17.74 3.31 12.15
C SER A 104 -19.26 3.31 12.28
N GLY A 105 -19.91 4.17 11.49
CA GLY A 105 -21.35 4.39 11.56
C GLY A 105 -21.81 5.30 12.70
N ASN A 106 -20.93 5.71 13.62
CA ASN A 106 -21.22 6.69 14.65
C ASN A 106 -20.81 8.10 14.20
N LEU A 107 -21.79 8.86 13.69
CA LEU A 107 -21.56 10.21 13.16
C LEU A 107 -21.16 11.24 14.24
N GLU A 108 -21.38 10.94 15.52
CA GLU A 108 -20.96 11.79 16.64
C GLU A 108 -19.49 11.61 17.00
N LYS A 109 -18.90 10.45 16.64
CA LYS A 109 -17.52 10.08 16.97
C LYS A 109 -16.64 9.91 15.73
N ARG A 110 -16.81 10.80 14.75
CA ARG A 110 -15.96 10.86 13.55
C ARG A 110 -14.51 11.14 13.94
N GLY A 111 -13.57 10.45 13.32
CA GLY A 111 -12.16 10.69 13.60
C GLY A 111 -11.21 9.86 12.76
N ILE A 112 -10.31 9.16 13.46
CA ILE A 112 -9.17 8.48 12.84
C ILE A 112 -9.65 7.29 12.02
N GLY A 113 -9.29 7.27 10.73
CA GLY A 113 -9.60 6.19 9.81
C GLY A 113 -10.98 6.31 9.13
N ASP A 114 -11.77 7.34 9.46
CA ASP A 114 -13.08 7.54 8.87
C ASP A 114 -13.03 8.26 7.52
N ILE A 115 -14.03 7.96 6.71
CA ILE A 115 -14.33 8.68 5.48
C ILE A 115 -15.20 9.88 5.85
N TRP A 116 -14.90 11.05 5.30
CA TRP A 116 -15.72 12.23 5.54
C TRP A 116 -17.11 12.06 4.93
N VAL A 117 -18.12 12.00 5.80
CA VAL A 117 -19.53 11.85 5.43
C VAL A 117 -20.34 12.94 6.12
N MET A 118 -21.17 13.64 5.35
CA MET A 118 -22.13 14.62 5.85
C MET A 118 -23.53 14.02 5.94
N THR A 119 -24.29 14.40 6.96
CA THR A 119 -25.76 14.24 6.98
C THR A 119 -26.41 15.16 5.97
N VAL A 120 -27.67 14.87 5.63
CA VAL A 120 -28.47 15.74 4.77
C VAL A 120 -28.55 17.17 5.35
N THR A 121 -28.76 17.29 6.66
CA THR A 121 -28.83 18.58 7.35
C THR A 121 -27.49 19.32 7.28
N GLU A 122 -26.37 18.64 7.58
CA GLU A 122 -25.03 19.24 7.49
C GLU A 122 -24.72 19.73 6.06
N TYR A 123 -25.11 18.95 5.05
CA TYR A 123 -24.90 19.34 3.66
C TYR A 123 -25.78 20.54 3.28
N LYS A 124 -27.05 20.59 3.72
CA LYS A 124 -27.96 21.72 3.50
C LYS A 124 -27.52 22.99 4.23
N CYS A 125 -26.90 22.87 5.41
CA CYS A 125 -26.35 24.02 6.13
C CYS A 125 -24.93 24.42 5.68
N ALA A 126 -24.26 23.59 4.87
CA ALA A 126 -22.91 23.87 4.38
C ALA A 126 -22.88 24.97 3.31
N SER A 127 -21.81 25.78 3.32
CA SER A 127 -21.52 26.76 2.27
C SER A 127 -21.29 26.09 0.90
N THR A 128 -21.48 26.84 -0.18
CA THR A 128 -21.29 26.36 -1.56
C THR A 128 -19.90 25.74 -1.76
N THR A 129 -18.85 26.37 -1.22
CA THR A 129 -17.47 25.85 -1.25
C THR A 129 -17.35 24.51 -0.54
N LYS A 130 -17.91 24.39 0.67
CA LYS A 130 -17.84 23.15 1.45
C LYS A 130 -18.58 22.00 0.76
N ARG A 131 -19.72 22.28 0.13
CA ARG A 131 -20.43 21.31 -0.72
C ARG A 131 -19.62 20.90 -1.95
N CYS A 132 -18.96 21.84 -2.61
CA CYS A 132 -18.08 21.57 -3.76
C CYS A 132 -16.91 20.64 -3.36
N LEU A 133 -16.19 20.99 -2.28
CA LEU A 133 -15.11 20.17 -1.75
C LEU A 133 -15.58 18.78 -1.34
N TYR A 134 -16.76 18.67 -0.73
CA TYR A 134 -17.37 17.38 -0.39
C TYR A 134 -17.62 16.53 -1.65
N LYS A 135 -18.15 17.12 -2.73
CA LYS A 135 -18.35 16.40 -4.01
C LYS A 135 -17.03 15.94 -4.62
N ILE A 136 -16.00 16.79 -4.61
CA ILE A 136 -14.66 16.43 -5.10
C ILE A 136 -14.10 15.28 -4.27
N TYR A 137 -14.12 15.39 -2.94
CA TYR A 137 -13.66 14.34 -2.04
C TYR A 137 -14.42 13.01 -2.25
N ARG A 138 -15.73 13.07 -2.50
CA ARG A 138 -16.60 11.92 -2.72
C ARG A 138 -16.61 11.40 -4.16
N ASN A 139 -15.84 12.01 -5.07
CA ASN A 139 -15.71 11.51 -6.44
C ASN A 139 -14.95 10.17 -6.43
N PRO A 140 -15.43 9.12 -7.14
CA PRO A 140 -14.77 7.82 -7.16
C PRO A 140 -13.31 7.86 -7.61
N PHE A 141 -12.94 8.72 -8.55
CA PHE A 141 -11.54 8.88 -8.98
C PHE A 141 -10.68 9.41 -7.83
N VAL A 142 -11.16 10.41 -7.09
CA VAL A 142 -10.44 10.95 -5.93
C VAL A 142 -10.34 9.90 -4.82
N MET A 143 -11.42 9.18 -4.54
CA MET A 143 -11.45 8.18 -3.46
C MET A 143 -10.63 6.93 -3.75
N PHE A 144 -10.66 6.42 -4.99
CA PHE A 144 -10.07 5.12 -5.34
C PHE A 144 -8.78 5.21 -6.15
N VAL A 145 -8.42 6.39 -6.67
CA VAL A 145 -7.12 6.61 -7.32
C VAL A 145 -6.26 7.49 -6.44
N LEU A 146 -6.64 8.76 -6.24
CA LEU A 146 -5.80 9.72 -5.51
C LEU A 146 -5.68 9.38 -4.01
N GLY A 147 -6.75 8.90 -3.39
CA GLY A 147 -6.81 8.52 -1.98
C GLY A 147 -5.76 7.45 -1.63
N PRO A 148 -5.73 6.30 -2.30
CA PRO A 148 -4.71 5.27 -2.08
C PRO A 148 -3.28 5.78 -2.29
N PHE A 149 -3.01 6.58 -3.32
CA PHE A 149 -1.69 7.18 -3.51
C PHE A 149 -1.31 8.08 -2.34
N PHE A 150 -2.22 8.96 -1.89
CA PHE A 150 -2.01 9.80 -0.71
C PHE A 150 -1.74 8.96 0.54
N LEU A 151 -2.51 7.88 0.76
CA LEU A 151 -2.33 7.00 1.91
C LEU A 151 -0.96 6.33 1.91
N VAL A 152 -0.56 5.72 0.80
CA VAL A 152 0.69 4.95 0.69
C VAL A 152 1.91 5.87 0.69
N LEU A 153 1.88 6.93 -0.11
CA LEU A 153 3.03 7.81 -0.37
C LEU A 153 3.20 8.92 0.66
N ILE A 154 2.12 9.37 1.31
CA ILE A 154 2.17 10.52 2.22
C ILE A 154 1.74 10.11 3.63
N SER A 155 0.48 9.70 3.84
CA SER A 155 -0.04 9.45 5.20
C SER A 155 0.74 8.37 5.93
N ASN A 156 1.03 7.24 5.27
CA ASN A 156 1.79 6.13 5.84
C ASN A 156 3.26 6.46 6.10
N ARG A 157 3.74 7.64 5.70
CA ARG A 157 5.09 8.14 5.99
C ARG A 157 5.20 8.90 7.30
N PHE A 158 4.06 9.27 7.89
CA PHE A 158 4.03 9.94 9.18
C PHE A 158 3.32 9.07 10.22
N ASN A 159 3.90 8.99 11.41
CA ASN A 159 3.25 8.34 12.54
C ASN A 159 2.14 9.23 13.11
N ALA A 160 1.24 8.63 13.87
CA ALA A 160 0.24 9.37 14.62
C ALA A 160 0.91 10.38 15.57
N LYS A 161 0.35 11.60 15.60
CA LYS A 161 0.91 12.72 16.38
C LYS A 161 0.99 12.38 17.89
N ASP A 162 0.06 11.57 18.39
CA ASP A 162 -0.08 11.12 19.77
C ASP A 162 0.69 9.81 20.10
N ALA A 163 1.50 9.28 19.18
CA ALA A 163 2.18 8.00 19.41
C ALA A 163 3.28 8.09 20.50
N LYS A 164 3.22 7.20 21.50
CA LYS A 164 4.30 6.99 22.49
C LYS A 164 5.64 6.68 21.79
N ILE A 165 6.77 7.14 22.34
CA ILE A 165 8.13 7.01 21.75
C ILE A 165 8.47 5.56 21.34
N ARG A 166 8.13 4.57 22.17
CA ARG A 166 8.34 3.13 21.85
C ARG A 166 7.59 2.69 20.58
N ARG A 167 6.40 3.22 20.33
CA ARG A 167 5.62 2.95 19.12
C ARG A 167 6.20 3.70 17.92
N LYS A 168 6.72 4.91 18.12
CA LYS A 168 7.47 5.65 17.09
C LYS A 168 8.65 4.83 16.58
N LYS A 169 9.52 4.32 17.45
CA LYS A 169 10.68 3.48 17.04
C LYS A 169 10.29 2.27 16.19
N LYS A 170 9.25 1.51 16.60
CA LYS A 170 8.80 0.32 15.87
C LYS A 170 8.18 0.65 14.50
N TYR A 171 7.43 1.73 14.45
CA TYR A 171 6.89 2.25 13.19
C TYR A 171 7.99 2.66 12.20
N LEU A 172 9.09 3.27 12.66
CA LEU A 172 10.20 3.63 11.78
C LEU A 172 10.81 2.38 11.12
N VAL A 173 10.97 1.29 11.87
CA VAL A 173 11.46 0.01 11.30
C VAL A 173 10.50 -0.52 10.23
N GLU A 174 9.20 -0.53 10.51
CA GLU A 174 8.15 -0.94 9.55
C GLU A 174 8.10 -0.02 8.31
N GLN A 175 8.48 1.25 8.45
CA GLN A 175 8.44 2.25 7.38
C GLN A 175 9.68 2.25 6.48
N TYR A 176 10.89 2.20 7.04
CA TYR A 176 12.14 2.42 6.31
C TYR A 176 12.70 1.16 5.65
N CYS A 177 12.43 -0.02 6.21
CA CYS A 177 12.91 -1.30 5.67
C CYS A 177 12.40 -1.57 4.22
N PRO A 178 11.10 -1.42 3.90
CA PRO A 178 10.63 -1.64 2.53
C PRO A 178 11.20 -0.65 1.53
N TYR A 179 11.40 0.60 1.96
CA TYR A 179 11.86 1.66 1.08
C TYR A 179 13.34 1.50 0.70
N HIS A 180 14.20 1.13 1.64
CA HIS A 180 15.61 0.83 1.34
C HIS A 180 15.74 -0.32 0.35
N ILE A 181 14.95 -1.39 0.53
CA ILE A 181 14.96 -2.55 -0.35
C ILE A 181 14.48 -2.17 -1.76
N ILE A 182 13.43 -1.36 -1.87
CA ILE A 182 12.90 -0.92 -3.17
C ILE A 182 13.85 0.04 -3.88
N TRP A 183 14.47 0.98 -3.16
CA TRP A 183 15.47 1.88 -3.73
C TRP A 183 16.70 1.14 -4.25
N GLN A 184 17.20 0.17 -3.47
CA GLN A 184 18.29 -0.69 -3.92
C GLN A 184 17.89 -1.49 -5.16
N SER A 185 16.68 -2.06 -5.18
CA SER A 185 16.15 -2.81 -6.33
C SER A 185 16.02 -1.93 -7.58
N TYR A 186 15.50 -0.71 -7.43
CA TYR A 186 15.38 0.28 -8.50
C TYR A 186 16.74 0.66 -9.08
N LEU A 187 17.73 0.93 -8.22
CA LEU A 187 19.10 1.25 -8.64
C LEU A 187 19.73 0.07 -9.39
N LEU A 188 19.57 -1.17 -8.91
CA LEU A 188 20.10 -2.37 -9.57
C LEU A 188 19.47 -2.59 -10.95
N ILE A 189 18.14 -2.41 -11.08
CA ILE A 189 17.45 -2.54 -12.37
C ILE A 189 17.88 -1.45 -13.34
N ARG A 190 18.00 -0.20 -12.87
CA ARG A 190 18.46 0.94 -13.68
C ARG A 190 19.90 0.75 -14.12
N CYS A 191 20.82 0.38 -13.21
CA CYS A 191 22.20 0.08 -13.54
C CYS A 191 22.27 -1.03 -14.61
N ARG A 192 21.55 -2.14 -14.43
CA ARG A 192 21.54 -3.24 -15.40
C ARG A 192 20.98 -2.83 -16.77
N THR A 193 19.93 -2.01 -16.79
CA THR A 193 19.34 -1.48 -18.03
C THR A 193 20.31 -0.53 -18.73
N ILE A 194 20.98 0.34 -17.97
CA ILE A 194 22.04 1.24 -18.46
C ILE A 194 23.19 0.40 -19.05
N PHE A 195 23.72 -0.58 -18.32
CA PHE A 195 24.78 -1.48 -18.80
C PHE A 195 24.38 -2.25 -20.06
N ARG A 196 23.12 -2.70 -20.16
CA ARG A 196 22.64 -3.40 -21.37
C ARG A 196 22.55 -2.46 -22.57
N ASN A 197 22.03 -1.25 -22.39
CA ASN A 197 21.97 -0.23 -23.45
C ASN A 197 23.36 0.24 -23.89
N PHE A 198 24.32 0.35 -22.96
CA PHE A 198 25.73 0.60 -23.27
C PHE A 198 26.33 -0.53 -24.13
N ARG A 199 25.99 -1.79 -23.83
CA ARG A 199 26.51 -2.96 -24.55
C ARG A 199 25.93 -3.13 -25.95
N THR A 200 24.68 -2.72 -26.18
CA THR A 200 24.01 -2.89 -27.48
C THR A 200 24.18 -1.71 -28.43
N ASN A 201 24.31 -0.48 -27.93
CA ASN A 201 24.25 0.73 -28.77
C ASN A 201 25.56 1.54 -28.83
N GLY A 202 26.61 1.11 -28.15
CA GLY A 202 27.87 1.85 -28.06
C GLY A 202 27.72 3.23 -27.38
N LEU A 203 28.84 3.88 -27.08
CA LEU A 203 28.90 5.16 -26.36
C LEU A 203 28.10 6.31 -27.03
N TYR A 204 27.79 6.17 -28.32
CA TYR A 204 27.28 7.25 -29.16
C TYR A 204 25.82 7.64 -28.91
N CYS A 205 24.98 6.75 -28.37
CA CYS A 205 23.56 7.08 -28.14
C CYS A 205 23.28 7.71 -26.76
N TRP A 206 24.30 7.86 -25.91
CA TRP A 206 24.18 8.44 -24.56
C TRP A 206 24.20 9.97 -24.58
N TYR A 207 24.97 10.59 -25.47
CA TYR A 207 25.11 12.05 -25.52
C TYR A 207 23.85 12.76 -26.06
N ASP A 208 23.23 12.24 -27.12
CA ASP A 208 22.11 12.92 -27.79
C ASP A 208 20.78 12.90 -27.01
N ARG A 209 20.57 11.95 -26.10
CA ARG A 209 19.31 11.84 -25.34
C ARG A 209 19.32 12.47 -23.94
N HIS A 210 20.49 12.80 -23.40
CA HIS A 210 20.61 13.39 -22.06
C HIS A 210 20.85 14.91 -22.05
N LEU A 211 21.21 15.51 -23.19
CA LEU A 211 21.27 16.97 -23.34
C LEU A 211 19.88 17.64 -23.33
N VAL A 212 18.82 16.93 -23.73
CA VAL A 212 17.45 17.46 -23.73
C VAL A 212 16.84 17.51 -22.32
N ILE A 213 17.32 16.70 -21.37
CA ILE A 213 16.74 16.66 -20.01
C ILE A 213 17.44 17.65 -19.06
N LEU A 214 18.71 18.00 -19.29
CA LEU A 214 19.41 18.98 -18.46
C LEU A 214 18.92 20.42 -18.67
N TYR A 215 18.25 20.73 -19.79
CA TYR A 215 17.71 22.09 -20.05
C TYR A 215 16.30 22.35 -19.48
N THR A 216 15.58 21.34 -18.99
CA THR A 216 14.22 21.51 -18.44
C THR A 216 14.12 21.48 -16.91
N THR A 217 15.25 21.56 -16.20
CA THR A 217 15.25 21.64 -14.72
C THR A 217 15.77 22.96 -14.14
N TYR A 218 16.07 23.96 -14.99
CA TYR A 218 16.45 25.31 -14.54
C TYR A 218 15.91 26.42 -15.45
N LEU A 219 14.61 26.37 -15.76
CA LEU A 219 13.73 27.50 -16.11
C LEU A 219 12.32 27.15 -15.61
#